data_AF-A0AAD6Z5Z6-F1
#
_entry.id   AF-A0AAD6Z5Z6-F1
#
_cell.length_a   1.000
_cell.length_b   1.000
_cell.length_c   1.000
_cell.angle_alpha   90.00
_cell.angle_beta   90.00
_cell.angle_gamma   90.00
#
_symmetry.space_group_name_H-M   'P 1'
#
loop_
_entity.id
_entity.type
_entity.pdbx_description
1 polymer ?
#
loop_
_entity_poly.entity_id
_entity_poly.type
_entity_poly.pdbx_seq_one_letter_code
_entity_poly.pdbx_strand_id
1 'polypeptide(L)' 'FGYGLCLWQIRVVRAILKCDRDIVSIATTGSGKTLTFWMPLLFVPDGIQIIVTPLNILSKQNVDSLTKVGI' A
#
# COMPACT_ATOMS: atom_id res chain seq x y z
N PHE A 1 1.55 11.64 -0.25
CA PHE A 1 0.70 11.11 -1.35
C PHE A 1 -0.30 12.12 -1.91
N GLY A 2 -0.86 13.07 -1.15
CA GLY A 2 -1.69 14.15 -1.72
C GLY A 2 -3.08 13.76 -2.25
N TYR A 3 -3.48 12.49 -2.10
CA TYR A 3 -4.77 11.96 -2.53
C TYR A 3 -5.64 11.55 -1.34
N GLY A 4 -6.95 11.77 -1.44
CA GLY A 4 -7.93 11.16 -0.54
C GLY A 4 -8.20 9.70 -0.91
N LEU A 5 -8.24 8.81 0.08
CA LEU A 5 -8.55 7.40 -0.13
C LEU A 5 -10.04 7.22 -0.44
N CYS A 6 -10.37 6.35 -1.40
CA CYS A 6 -11.75 5.93 -1.60
C CYS A 6 -12.18 4.93 -0.52
N LEU A 7 -13.49 4.72 -0.37
CA LEU A 7 -14.04 3.87 0.69
C LEU A 7 -13.44 2.45 0.70
N TRP A 8 -13.22 1.86 -0.47
CA TRP A 8 -12.61 0.53 -0.58
C TRP A 8 -11.15 0.55 -0.07
N GLN A 9 -10.34 1.52 -0.48
CA GLN A 9 -8.96 1.64 -0.01
C GLN A 9 -8.90 1.81 1.51
N ILE A 10 -9.76 2.64 2.10
CA ILE A 10 -9.86 2.83 3.55
C ILE A 10 -10.16 1.50 4.24
N ARG A 11 -11.10 0.71 3.71
CA ARG A 11 -11.46 -0.60 4.28
C ARG A 11 -10.28 -1.57 4.26
N VAL A 12 -9.53 -1.62 3.16
CA VAL A 12 -8.34 -2.47 3.02
C VAL A 12 -7.25 -2.03 4.01
N VAL A 13 -6.90 -0.74 4.03
CA VAL A 13 -5.87 -0.20 4.92
C VAL A 13 -6.22 -0.44 6.38
N ARG A 14 -7.48 -0.20 6.77
CA ARG A 14 -7.93 -0.46 8.14
C ARG A 14 -7.87 -1.94 8.50
N ALA A 15 -8.16 -2.83 7.56
CA ALA A 15 -8.03 -4.26 7.81
C ALA A 15 -6.56 -4.65 7.97
N ILE A 16 -5.65 -4.13 7.14
CA ILE A 16 -4.20 -4.36 7.27
C ILE A 16 -3.71 -3.89 8.65
N LEU A 17 -4.07 -2.68 9.06
CA LEU A 17 -3.65 -2.10 10.35
C LEU A 17 -4.17 -2.83 11.58
N LYS A 18 -5.24 -3.62 11.46
CA LYS A 18 -5.75 -4.42 12.58
C LYS A 18 -4.85 -5.62 12.90
N CYS A 19 -4.10 -6.13 11.91
CA CYS A 19 -3.20 -7.28 12.06
C CYS A 19 -3.85 -8.50 12.75
N ASP A 20 -5.15 -8.72 12.56
CA ASP A 20 -5.93 -9.76 13.24
C ASP A 20 -6.31 -10.94 12.33
N ARG A 21 -6.12 -10.80 11.01
CA ARG A 21 -6.54 -11.79 10.00
C ARG A 21 -5.87 -11.57 8.64
N ASP A 22 -5.91 -12.60 7.81
CA ASP A 22 -5.53 -12.51 6.40
C ASP A 22 -6.59 -11.79 5.56
N ILE A 23 -6.14 -11.08 4.52
CA ILE A 23 -7.00 -10.24 3.68
C ILE A 23 -6.73 -10.53 2.21
N VAL A 24 -7.78 -10.88 1.47
CA VAL A 24 -7.77 -10.92 0.01
C VAL A 24 -8.54 -9.70 -0.49
N SER A 25 -7.89 -8.88 -1.32
CA SER A 25 -8.50 -7.69 -1.91
C SER A 25 -8.43 -7.75 -3.43
N ILE A 26 -9.59 -7.65 -4.08
CA ILE A 26 -9.73 -7.73 -5.54
C ILE A 26 -10.06 -6.33 -6.05
N ALA A 27 -9.24 -5.81 -6.96
CA ALA A 27 -9.46 -4.52 -7.59
C ALA A 27 -8.90 -4.50 -9.01
N THR A 28 -9.54 -3.72 -9.88
CA THR A 28 -9.15 -3.57 -11.28
C THR A 28 -7.80 -2.87 -11.43
N THR A 29 -7.19 -2.98 -12.62
CA THR A 29 -6.02 -2.15 -12.98
C THR A 29 -6.43 -0.68 -13.05
N GLY A 30 -5.54 0.22 -12.60
CA GLY A 30 -5.82 1.66 -12.52
C GLY A 30 -6.62 2.12 -11.30
N SER A 31 -7.19 1.20 -10.50
CA SER A 31 -7.97 1.52 -9.29
C SER A 31 -7.18 2.15 -8.14
N GLY A 32 -5.86 2.27 -8.27
CA GLY A 32 -5.00 2.75 -7.19
C GLY A 32 -4.77 1.73 -6.08
N LYS A 33 -4.91 0.42 -6.35
CA LYS A 33 -4.64 -0.65 -5.37
C LYS A 33 -3.26 -0.59 -4.73
N THR A 34 -2.25 -0.10 -5.44
CA THR A 34 -0.90 0.06 -4.91
C THR A 34 -0.85 0.98 -3.68
N LEU A 35 -1.74 1.98 -3.60
CA LEU A 35 -1.80 2.90 -2.47
C LEU A 35 -2.20 2.21 -1.16
N THR A 36 -2.94 1.09 -1.22
CA THR A 36 -3.31 0.34 -0.01
C THR A 36 -2.13 -0.38 0.62
N PHE A 37 -1.04 -0.60 -0.15
CA PHE A 37 0.19 -1.13 0.41
C PHE A 37 0.93 -0.06 1.20
N TRP A 38 1.03 1.18 0.72
CA TRP A 38 1.88 2.20 1.35
C TRP A 38 1.24 2.93 2.52
N MET A 39 -0.08 3.10 2.50
CA MET A 39 -0.79 3.85 3.54
C MET A 39 -0.58 3.32 4.97
N PRO A 40 -0.53 2.00 5.23
CA PRO A 40 -0.21 1.46 6.54
C PRO A 40 1.09 1.98 7.16
N LEU A 41 2.14 2.23 6.37
CA LEU A 41 3.44 2.74 6.85
C LEU A 41 3.32 4.09 7.57
N LEU A 42 2.32 4.90 7.21
CA LEU A 42 2.11 6.21 7.82
C LEU A 42 1.56 6.14 9.25
N PHE A 43 1.03 4.98 9.67
CA PHE A 43 0.38 4.80 10.96
C PHE A 43 1.20 3.91 11.92
N VAL A 44 2.27 3.28 11.43
CA VAL A 44 3.14 2.40 12.22
C VAL A 44 4.59 2.83 12.00
N PRO A 45 5.11 3.80 12.79
CA PRO A 45 6.41 4.45 12.54
C PRO A 45 7.59 3.47 12.49
N ASP A 46 7.58 2.45 13.34
CA ASP A 46 8.63 1.41 13.41
C ASP A 46 8.22 0.12 12.69
N GLY A 47 7.11 0.17 11.93
CA GLY A 47 6.55 -0.98 11.23
C GLY A 47 7.34 -1.31 9.97
N ILE A 48 7.69 -2.58 9.81
CA ILE A 48 8.29 -3.08 8.57
C ILE A 48 7.21 -3.74 7.72
N GLN A 49 7.10 -3.32 6.47
CA GLN A 49 6.20 -3.93 5.50
C GLN A 49 6.97 -4.59 4.36
N ILE A 50 6.73 -5.88 4.16
CA ILE A 50 7.36 -6.67 3.10
C ILE A 50 6.37 -6.82 1.95
N ILE A 51 6.77 -6.37 0.76
CA ILE A 51 5.95 -6.46 -0.46
C ILE A 51 6.67 -7.35 -1.46
N VAL A 52 6.03 -8.46 -1.80
CA VAL A 52 6.52 -9.41 -2.80
C VAL A 52 5.80 -9.16 -4.11
N THR A 53 6.55 -8.85 -5.16
CA THR A 53 6.02 -8.65 -6.51
C THR A 53 6.78 -9.52 -7.52
N PRO A 54 6.11 -10.12 -8.50
CA PRO A 54 6.76 -11.00 -9.48
C PRO A 54 7.55 -10.23 -10.56
N LEU A 55 7.44 -8.89 -10.62
CA LEU A 55 8.03 -8.06 -11.68
C LEU A 55 8.99 -7.03 -11.09
N ASN A 56 10.29 -7.21 -11.34
CA ASN A 56 11.34 -6.31 -10.84
C ASN A 56 11.17 -4.85 -11.31
N ILE A 57 10.69 -4.63 -12.53
CA ILE A 57 10.44 -3.29 -13.08
C ILE A 57 9.42 -2.54 -12.24
N LEU A 58 8.36 -3.25 -11.80
CA LEU A 58 7.33 -2.66 -10.96
C LEU A 58 7.87 -2.32 -9.57
N SER A 59 8.72 -3.18 -9.01
CA SER A 59 9.39 -2.92 -7.74
C SER A 59 10.24 -1.65 -7.82
N LYS A 60 11.01 -1.47 -8.90
CA LYS A 60 11.84 -0.28 -9.10
C LYS A 60 11.01 1.00 -9.19
N GLN A 61 9.91 0.99 -9.93
CA GLN A 61 8.98 2.12 -10.02
C GLN A 61 8.37 2.49 -8.66
N ASN A 62 8.08 1.49 -7.83
CA ASN A 62 7.57 1.72 -6.48
C ASN A 62 8.62 2.39 -5.59
N VAL A 63 9.86 1.89 -5.59
CA VAL A 63 10.98 2.49 -4.84
C VAL A 63 11.17 3.95 -5.26
N ASP A 64 11.28 4.22 -6.57
CA ASP A 64 11.45 5.58 -7.09
C ASP A 64 10.31 6.53 -6.67
N SER A 65 9.08 6.01 -6.56
CA SER A 65 7.91 6.80 -6.16
C SER A 65 7.89 7.10 -4.66
N LEU A 66 8.34 6.15 -3.83
CA LEU A 66 8.41 6.30 -2.38
C LEU A 66 9.54 7.23 -1.96
N THR A 67 10.73 7.08 -2.57
CA THR A 67 11.88 7.94 -2.28
C THR A 67 11.57 9.42 -2.54
N LYS A 68 10.77 9.72 -3.57
CA LYS A 68 10.30 11.09 -3.87
C LYS A 68 9.44 11.71 -2.78
N VAL A 69 8.77 10.91 -1.97
CA VAL A 69 7.92 11.37 -0.87
C VAL A 69 8.60 11.19 0.50
N GLY A 70 9.89 10.87 0.53
CA GLY A 70 10.68 10.71 1.75
C GLY A 70 10.38 9.44 2.53
N ILE A 71 9.89 8.40 1.85
CA ILE A 71 9.67 7.04 2.37
C ILE A 71 10.70 6.10 1.75
#